data_AF-A0A767XZT0-F1
#
_entry.id   AF-A0A767XZT0-F1
#
_cell.length_a   1.000
_cell.length_b   1.000
_cell.length_c   1.000
_cell.angle_alpha   90.00
_cell.angle_beta   90.00
_cell.angle_gamma   90.00
#
_symmetry.space_group_name_H-M   'P 1'
#
loop_
_entity.id
_entity.type
_entity.pdbx_description
1 polymer ?
#
loop_
_entity_poly.entity_id
_entity_poly.type
_entity_poly.pdbx_seq_one_letter_code
_entity_poly.pdbx_strand_id
1 'polypeptide(L)'
;VRVISATHCDLDREIMQGRFRPDLFYRLSILRLTLPPLRERQADILPLAESFLKQSLAAMEIPFTESIRHGLTQCQPLLLAWRWPGNIRELRNMMERLALFLSVDPAPTLDRQFMRQLLPELMVNTAELTPSTVDANALQDVLARFKGDKTAAARYLGISRTTLWRRLKAGAKDQSDN
;
A
#
# COMPACT_ATOMS: atom_id res chain seq x y z
N VAL A 1 -3.02 -3.90 36.34
CA VAL A 1 -2.99 -4.15 34.88
C VAL A 1 -3.32 -2.85 34.16
N ARG A 2 -2.52 -2.44 33.17
CA ARG A 2 -2.79 -1.26 32.33
C ARG A 2 -3.41 -1.73 31.01
N VAL A 3 -4.56 -1.17 30.63
CA VAL A 3 -5.28 -1.54 29.40
C VAL A 3 -5.17 -0.40 28.39
N ILE A 4 -4.77 -0.73 27.16
CA ILE A 4 -4.79 0.18 26.00
C ILE A 4 -5.60 -0.53 24.91
N SER A 5 -6.56 0.18 24.32
CA SER A 5 -7.42 -0.35 23.27
C SER A 5 -7.52 0.65 22.11
N ALA A 6 -7.77 0.15 20.91
CA ALA A 6 -7.95 0.96 19.71
C ALA A 6 -9.02 0.32 18.83
N THR A 7 -9.81 1.15 18.14
CA THR A 7 -10.87 0.71 17.24
C THR A 7 -11.02 1.68 16.07
N HIS A 8 -11.49 1.17 14.94
CA HIS A 8 -11.90 1.97 13.78
C HIS A 8 -13.42 2.18 13.73
N CYS A 9 -14.16 1.51 14.60
CA CYS A 9 -15.61 1.61 14.67
C CYS A 9 -16.03 2.77 15.58
N ASP A 10 -17.13 3.42 15.23
CA ASP A 10 -17.80 4.38 16.08
C ASP A 10 -18.53 3.64 17.23
N LEU A 11 -17.87 3.55 18.38
CA LEU A 11 -18.41 2.83 19.54
C LEU A 11 -19.70 3.44 20.07
N ASP A 12 -19.88 4.75 19.94
CA ASP A 12 -21.09 5.43 20.37
C ASP A 12 -22.29 4.95 19.54
N ARG A 13 -22.09 4.81 18.21
CA ARG A 13 -23.06 4.20 17.29
C ARG A 13 -23.29 2.71 17.55
N GLU A 14 -22.24 1.95 17.87
CA GLU A 14 -22.34 0.52 18.18
C GLU A 14 -23.13 0.25 19.48
N ILE A 15 -23.00 1.13 20.47
CA ILE A 15 -23.80 1.09 21.72
C ILE A 15 -25.27 1.33 21.42
N MET A 16 -25.59 2.35 20.62
CA MET A 16 -26.99 2.64 20.24
C MET A 16 -27.64 1.48 19.50
N GLN A 17 -26.86 0.70 18.75
CA GLN A 17 -27.34 -0.47 18.00
C GLN A 17 -27.30 -1.78 18.82
N GLY A 18 -26.99 -1.71 20.12
CA GLY A 18 -26.94 -2.86 21.03
C GLY A 18 -25.81 -3.85 20.75
N ARG A 19 -24.87 -3.51 19.86
CA ARG A 19 -23.74 -4.37 19.48
C ARG A 19 -22.51 -4.18 20.38
N PHE A 20 -22.48 -3.09 21.16
CA PHE A 20 -21.42 -2.84 22.12
C PHE A 20 -21.97 -2.56 23.52
N ARG A 21 -21.28 -3.11 24.53
CA ARG A 21 -21.65 -3.03 25.94
C ARG A 21 -21.35 -1.63 26.50
N PRO A 22 -22.36 -0.89 27.01
CA PRO A 22 -22.14 0.44 27.57
C PRO A 22 -21.17 0.44 28.75
N ASP A 23 -21.29 -0.54 29.65
CA ASP A 23 -20.46 -0.63 30.86
C ASP A 23 -18.96 -0.82 30.55
N LEU A 24 -18.64 -1.57 29.49
CA LEU A 24 -17.27 -1.73 29.02
C LEU A 24 -16.75 -0.44 28.38
N PHE A 25 -17.58 0.24 27.59
CA PHE A 25 -17.21 1.50 26.96
C PHE A 25 -16.81 2.56 27.98
N TYR A 26 -17.59 2.73 29.06
CA TYR A 26 -17.27 3.70 30.11
C TYR A 26 -15.96 3.39 30.84
N ARG A 27 -15.56 2.11 30.92
CA ARG A 27 -14.27 1.72 31.51
C ARG A 27 -13.08 1.91 30.57
N LEU A 28 -13.29 1.80 29.26
CA LEU A 28 -12.23 1.96 28.26
C LEU A 28 -12.03 3.41 27.82
N SER A 29 -13.08 4.23 27.84
CA SER A 29 -13.11 5.59 27.27
C SER A 29 -12.62 6.70 28.20
N ILE A 30 -11.79 6.38 29.20
CA ILE A 30 -11.26 7.35 30.17
C ILE A 30 -10.40 8.42 29.48
N LEU A 31 -9.51 8.00 28.57
CA LEU A 31 -8.72 8.89 27.73
C LEU A 31 -8.88 8.46 26.28
N ARG A 32 -9.61 9.26 25.50
CA ARG A 32 -9.80 9.03 24.07
C ARG A 32 -8.77 9.83 23.26
N LEU A 33 -7.98 9.12 22.46
CA LEU A 33 -7.07 9.73 21.50
C LEU A 33 -7.58 9.44 20.09
N THR A 34 -8.00 10.49 19.38
CA THR A 34 -8.36 10.39 17.97
C THR A 34 -7.09 10.44 17.14
N LEU A 35 -6.85 9.40 16.34
CA LEU A 35 -5.72 9.38 15.42
C LEU A 35 -6.15 10.01 14.09
N PRO A 36 -5.59 11.18 13.71
CA PRO A 36 -5.94 11.81 12.45
C PRO A 36 -5.41 10.96 11.29
N PRO A 37 -6.16 10.87 10.17
CA PRO A 37 -5.71 10.20 8.96
C PRO A 37 -4.49 10.91 8.37
N LEU A 38 -3.71 10.19 7.54
CA LEU A 38 -2.45 10.71 6.98
C LEU A 38 -2.65 12.00 6.16
N ARG A 39 -3.80 12.16 5.50
CA ARG A 39 -4.16 13.36 4.74
C ARG A 39 -4.24 14.66 5.55
N GLU A 40 -4.53 14.57 6.86
CA GLU A 40 -4.59 15.72 7.77
C GLU A 40 -3.21 16.08 8.35
N ARG A 41 -2.19 15.26 8.07
CA ARG A 41 -0.81 15.39 8.56
C ARG A 41 0.17 15.26 7.40
N GLN A 42 0.03 16.15 6.42
CA GLN A 42 0.83 16.13 5.19
C GLN A 42 2.33 16.28 5.44
N ALA A 43 2.71 17.04 6.48
CA ALA A 43 4.10 17.20 6.89
C ALA A 43 4.77 15.87 7.30
N ASP A 44 3.99 14.88 7.75
CA ASP A 44 4.50 13.56 8.13
C ASP A 44 4.75 12.65 6.93
N ILE A 45 4.16 12.93 5.75
CA ILE A 45 4.18 12.00 4.60
C ILE A 45 5.62 11.72 4.15
N LEU A 46 6.42 12.77 3.94
CA LEU A 46 7.78 12.60 3.40
C LEU A 46 8.74 11.96 4.42
N PRO A 47 8.79 12.39 5.70
CA PRO A 47 9.60 11.72 6.71
C PRO A 47 9.20 10.24 6.92
N LEU A 48 7.89 9.94 6.91
CA LEU A 48 7.41 8.57 7.03
C LEU A 48 7.76 7.73 5.80
N ALA A 49 7.66 8.28 4.59
CA ALA A 49 8.01 7.59 3.35
C ALA A 49 9.48 7.16 3.38
N GLU A 50 10.38 8.08 3.72
CA GLU A 50 11.81 7.78 3.83
C GLU A 50 12.08 6.76 4.94
N SER A 51 11.44 6.91 6.11
CA SER A 51 11.61 5.98 7.23
C SER A 51 11.16 4.56 6.89
N PHE A 52 9.98 4.40 6.27
CA PHE A 52 9.50 3.08 5.84
C PHE A 52 10.37 2.48 4.76
N LEU A 53 10.80 3.28 3.77
CA LEU A 53 11.68 2.78 2.73
C LEU A 53 13.02 2.28 3.31
N LYS A 54 13.63 3.04 4.24
CA LYS A 54 14.84 2.60 4.96
C LYS A 54 14.61 1.31 5.74
N GLN A 55 13.51 1.21 6.48
CA GLN A 55 13.17 -0.01 7.23
C GLN A 55 13.01 -1.22 6.31
N SER A 56 12.29 -1.06 5.19
CA SER A 56 12.06 -2.13 4.23
C SER A 56 13.33 -2.57 3.51
N LEU A 57 14.22 -1.63 3.16
CA LEU A 57 15.52 -1.94 2.55
C LEU A 57 16.45 -2.65 3.53
N ALA A 58 16.50 -2.18 4.78
CA ALA A 58 17.29 -2.82 5.83
C ALA A 58 16.84 -4.26 6.10
N ALA A 59 15.53 -4.54 6.07
CA ALA A 59 14.99 -5.89 6.20
C ALA A 59 15.38 -6.83 5.04
N MET A 60 15.89 -6.30 3.93
CA MET A 60 16.38 -7.04 2.77
C MET A 60 17.89 -6.92 2.59
N GLU A 61 18.60 -6.37 3.59
CA GLU A 61 20.07 -6.15 3.57
C GLU A 61 20.54 -5.22 2.43
N ILE A 62 19.68 -4.32 1.96
CA ILE A 62 19.99 -3.35 0.91
C ILE A 62 20.34 -2.00 1.54
N PRO A 63 21.46 -1.37 1.15
CA PRO A 63 21.81 -0.05 1.65
C PRO A 63 20.87 1.03 1.10
N PHE A 64 20.43 1.94 1.96
CA PHE A 64 19.76 3.17 1.53
C PHE A 64 20.80 4.16 0.99
N THR A 65 21.01 4.14 -0.33
CA THR A 65 22.02 4.95 -1.03
C THR A 65 21.52 6.37 -1.32
N GLU A 66 22.44 7.27 -1.65
CA GLU A 66 22.11 8.64 -2.04
C GLU A 66 21.29 8.72 -3.34
N SER A 67 21.49 7.76 -4.25
CA SER A 67 20.66 7.64 -5.46
C SER A 67 19.19 7.35 -5.11
N ILE A 68 18.95 6.45 -4.16
CA ILE A 68 17.60 6.13 -3.67
C ILE A 68 16.97 7.36 -3.00
N ARG A 69 17.74 8.08 -2.17
CA ARG A 69 17.29 9.32 -1.54
C ARG A 69 16.90 10.36 -2.60
N HIS A 70 17.77 10.61 -3.57
CA HIS A 70 17.51 11.57 -4.64
C HIS A 70 16.25 11.19 -5.42
N GLY A 71 16.10 9.91 -5.76
CA GLY A 71 14.92 9.40 -6.43
C GLY A 71 13.62 9.60 -5.65
N LEU A 72 13.64 9.32 -4.35
CA LEU A 72 12.52 9.60 -3.46
C LEU A 72 12.19 11.10 -3.43
N THR A 73 13.22 11.97 -3.39
CA THR A 73 13.07 13.44 -3.45
C THR A 73 12.38 13.88 -4.75
N GLN A 74 12.76 13.33 -5.90
CA GLN A 74 12.13 13.64 -7.20
C GLN A 74 10.63 13.26 -7.25
N CYS A 75 10.21 12.36 -6.38
CA CYS A 75 8.86 11.81 -6.36
C CYS A 75 8.00 12.35 -5.21
N GLN A 76 8.54 13.24 -4.36
CA GLN A 76 7.79 13.93 -3.31
C GLN A 76 6.51 14.61 -3.81
N PRO A 77 6.50 15.30 -4.97
CA PRO A 77 5.27 15.92 -5.46
C PRO A 77 4.15 14.90 -5.72
N LEU A 78 4.48 13.67 -6.12
CA LEU A 78 3.50 12.60 -6.36
C LEU A 78 2.93 12.09 -5.03
N LEU A 79 3.78 11.94 -4.01
CA LEU A 79 3.35 11.50 -2.68
C LEU A 79 2.48 12.56 -1.98
N LEU A 80 2.77 13.84 -2.19
CA LEU A 80 2.00 14.95 -1.63
C LEU A 80 0.69 15.22 -2.37
N ALA A 81 0.64 14.98 -3.68
CA ALA A 81 -0.58 15.15 -4.47
C ALA A 81 -1.65 14.07 -4.17
N TRP A 82 -1.23 12.91 -3.64
CA TRP A 82 -2.14 11.83 -3.31
C TRP A 82 -3.01 12.14 -2.09
N ARG A 83 -4.30 11.82 -2.16
CA ARG A 83 -5.25 12.12 -1.08
C ARG A 83 -5.11 11.23 0.15
N TRP A 84 -4.34 10.15 0.07
CA TRP A 84 -4.19 9.14 1.15
C TRP A 84 -5.56 8.75 1.73
N PRO A 85 -6.42 8.07 0.94
CA PRO A 85 -7.73 7.65 1.38
C PRO A 85 -7.66 6.69 2.57
N GLY A 86 -6.58 5.91 2.66
CA GLY A 86 -6.28 5.04 3.80
C GLY A 86 -5.25 5.59 4.79
N ASN A 87 -5.09 4.85 5.89
CA ASN A 87 -4.12 5.11 6.95
C ASN A 87 -2.67 4.95 6.45
N ILE A 88 -1.71 5.27 7.33
CA ILE A 88 -0.24 5.09 7.20
C ILE A 88 0.19 3.75 6.57
N ARG A 89 -0.65 2.70 6.65
CA ARG A 89 -0.41 1.40 6.00
C ARG A 89 -0.26 1.48 4.48
N GLU A 90 -1.02 2.35 3.81
CA GLU A 90 -0.89 2.50 2.35
C GLU A 90 0.51 2.99 1.99
N LEU A 91 0.98 4.04 2.67
CA LEU A 91 2.32 4.57 2.47
C LEU A 91 3.40 3.51 2.76
N ARG A 92 3.27 2.76 3.86
CA ARG A 92 4.17 1.65 4.18
C ARG A 92 4.22 0.60 3.06
N ASN A 93 3.05 0.12 2.60
CA ASN A 93 2.97 -0.88 1.55
C ASN A 93 3.60 -0.39 0.24
N MET A 94 3.44 0.91 -0.09
CA MET A 94 4.08 1.50 -1.27
C MET A 94 5.60 1.50 -1.14
N MET A 95 6.14 1.88 0.02
CA MET A 95 7.59 1.88 0.27
C MET A 95 8.18 0.46 0.33
N GLU A 96 7.45 -0.50 0.89
CA GLU A 96 7.82 -1.93 0.85
C GLU A 96 7.89 -2.45 -0.59
N ARG A 97 6.92 -2.09 -1.44
CA ARG A 97 6.93 -2.44 -2.86
C ARG A 97 8.11 -1.83 -3.60
N LEU A 98 8.49 -0.60 -3.25
CA LEU A 98 9.68 0.07 -3.79
C LEU A 98 10.97 -0.64 -3.36
N ALA A 99 11.10 -0.99 -2.08
CA ALA A 99 12.24 -1.76 -1.58
C ALA A 99 12.37 -3.13 -2.26
N LEU A 100 11.25 -3.84 -2.46
CA LEU A 100 11.22 -5.11 -3.19
C LEU A 100 11.66 -4.99 -4.65
N PHE A 101 11.46 -3.83 -5.28
CA PHE A 101 11.97 -3.61 -6.63
C PHE A 101 13.48 -3.37 -6.59
N LEU A 102 13.92 -2.53 -5.65
CA LEU A 102 15.33 -2.20 -5.43
C LEU A 102 16.19 -3.43 -5.03
N SER A 103 15.57 -4.50 -4.53
CA SER A 103 16.26 -5.76 -4.23
C SER A 103 16.62 -6.58 -5.47
N VAL A 104 15.84 -6.43 -6.54
CA VAL A 104 16.05 -7.15 -7.81
C VAL A 104 16.90 -6.32 -8.76
N ASP A 105 16.68 -5.01 -8.78
CA ASP A 105 17.47 -4.05 -9.52
C ASP A 105 17.94 -2.96 -8.53
N PRO A 106 19.21 -2.99 -8.09
CA PRO A 106 19.73 -2.03 -7.11
C PRO A 106 20.02 -0.63 -7.66
N ALA A 107 19.98 -0.46 -8.99
CA ALA A 107 20.35 0.80 -9.66
C ALA A 107 19.30 1.39 -10.62
N PRO A 108 17.98 1.29 -10.37
CA PRO A 108 17.00 1.94 -11.23
C PRO A 108 17.11 3.44 -11.02
N THR A 109 16.98 4.18 -12.13
CA THR A 109 16.71 5.62 -12.04
C THR A 109 15.30 5.76 -11.49
N LEU A 110 15.20 6.05 -10.18
CA LEU A 110 13.95 6.32 -9.50
C LEU A 110 13.42 7.70 -9.91
N ASP A 111 12.94 7.80 -11.14
CA ASP A 111 12.32 9.00 -11.67
C ASP A 111 10.79 8.98 -11.49
N ARG A 112 10.16 10.09 -11.89
CA ARG A 112 8.70 10.22 -11.86
C ARG A 112 8.01 9.15 -12.70
N GLN A 113 8.57 8.76 -13.85
CA GLN A 113 7.96 7.78 -14.75
C GLN A 113 7.97 6.39 -14.13
N PHE A 114 9.08 6.00 -13.52
CA PHE A 114 9.25 4.77 -12.78
C PHE A 114 8.24 4.66 -11.64
N MET A 115 8.10 5.73 -10.84
CA MET A 115 7.12 5.74 -9.75
C MET A 115 5.67 5.67 -10.25
N ARG A 116 5.35 6.26 -11.41
CA ARG A 116 4.02 6.11 -12.03
C ARG A 116 3.74 4.67 -12.45
N GLN A 117 4.73 3.95 -12.96
CA GLN A 117 4.59 2.55 -13.36
C GLN A 117 4.47 1.62 -12.14
N LEU A 118 5.28 1.85 -11.12
CA LEU A 118 5.33 1.01 -9.93
C LEU A 118 4.16 1.27 -8.97
N LEU A 119 3.73 2.53 -8.87
CA LEU A 119 2.68 3.01 -7.96
C LEU A 119 1.56 3.70 -8.75
N PRO A 120 0.84 2.97 -9.64
CA PRO A 120 -0.22 3.57 -10.47
C PRO A 120 -1.36 4.16 -9.62
N GLU A 121 -1.47 3.72 -8.38
CA GLU A 121 -2.45 4.22 -7.41
C GLU A 121 -2.26 5.71 -7.12
N LEU A 122 -1.02 6.23 -7.18
CA LEU A 122 -0.76 7.66 -7.04
C LEU A 122 -1.27 8.52 -8.22
N MET A 123 -1.74 7.88 -9.30
CA MET A 123 -2.22 8.53 -10.54
C MET A 123 -3.74 8.54 -10.68
N VAL A 124 -4.44 7.63 -9.99
CA VAL A 124 -5.88 7.49 -10.14
C VAL A 124 -6.57 8.51 -9.25
N ASN A 125 -6.90 9.68 -9.81
CA ASN A 125 -7.74 10.66 -9.12
C ASN A 125 -8.97 9.91 -8.57
N THR A 126 -9.18 9.98 -7.26
CA THR A 126 -10.11 9.15 -6.48
C THR A 126 -11.60 9.29 -6.84
N ALA A 127 -11.94 9.88 -7.99
CA ALA A 127 -13.31 9.90 -8.50
C ALA A 127 -13.76 8.52 -9.02
N GLU A 128 -12.84 7.64 -9.43
CA GLU A 128 -13.19 6.37 -10.10
C GLU A 128 -12.34 5.18 -9.61
N LEU A 129 -12.21 4.98 -8.30
CA LEU A 129 -11.77 3.68 -7.78
C LEU A 129 -12.94 2.69 -7.79
N THR A 130 -13.48 2.41 -8.97
CA THR A 130 -14.03 1.07 -9.25
C THR A 130 -12.83 0.16 -9.56
N PRO A 131 -12.81 -1.10 -9.06
CA PRO A 131 -11.70 -2.01 -9.31
C PRO A 131 -11.58 -2.24 -10.83
N SER A 132 -10.58 -1.62 -11.45
CA SER A 132 -10.35 -1.72 -12.89
C SER A 132 -9.88 -3.13 -13.21
N THR A 133 -10.78 -3.91 -13.77
CA THR A 133 -10.56 -5.24 -14.37
C THR A 133 -9.64 -5.06 -15.58
N VAL A 134 -8.36 -5.39 -15.42
CA VAL A 134 -7.56 -5.87 -16.55
C VAL A 134 -7.96 -7.33 -16.71
N ASP A 135 -8.46 -7.71 -17.89
CA ASP A 135 -9.02 -9.03 -18.19
C ASP A 135 -8.19 -10.16 -17.56
N ALA A 136 -8.79 -10.87 -16.61
CA ALA A 136 -8.18 -11.98 -15.88
C ALA A 136 -7.65 -13.07 -16.83
N ASN A 137 -8.29 -13.23 -17.99
CA ASN A 137 -7.94 -14.22 -19.01
C ASN A 137 -6.55 -13.97 -19.62
N ALA A 138 -6.19 -12.71 -19.91
CA ALA A 138 -4.87 -12.38 -20.46
C ALA A 138 -3.73 -12.69 -19.47
N LEU A 139 -4.02 -12.67 -18.16
CA LEU A 139 -3.04 -12.95 -17.11
C LEU A 139 -2.76 -14.45 -16.96
N GLN A 140 -3.80 -15.26 -17.10
CA GLN A 140 -3.72 -16.72 -17.02
C GLN A 140 -2.96 -17.30 -18.21
N ASP A 141 -3.18 -16.77 -19.41
CA ASP A 141 -2.47 -17.17 -20.64
C ASP A 141 -0.96 -16.91 -20.55
N VAL A 142 -0.58 -15.76 -19.99
CA VAL A 142 0.83 -15.42 -19.80
C VAL A 142 1.47 -16.33 -18.75
N LEU A 143 0.77 -16.68 -17.68
CA LEU A 143 1.29 -17.62 -16.66
C LEU A 143 1.43 -19.05 -17.19
N ALA A 144 0.49 -19.51 -18.02
CA ALA A 144 0.58 -20.80 -18.68
C ALA A 144 1.80 -20.85 -19.61
N ARG A 145 2.08 -19.76 -20.34
CA ARG A 145 3.23 -19.63 -21.24
C ARG A 145 4.58 -19.70 -20.52
N PHE A 146 4.64 -19.24 -19.27
CA PHE A 146 5.84 -19.31 -18.42
C PHE A 146 5.83 -20.47 -17.41
N LYS A 147 4.97 -21.50 -17.61
CA LYS A 147 4.86 -22.69 -16.74
C LYS A 147 4.72 -22.37 -15.24
N GLY A 148 4.05 -21.27 -14.90
CA GLY A 148 3.85 -20.84 -13.51
C GLY A 148 5.05 -20.16 -12.86
N ASP A 149 6.12 -19.84 -13.59
CA ASP A 149 7.19 -18.97 -13.09
C ASP A 149 6.68 -17.52 -13.02
N LYS A 150 6.15 -17.19 -11.86
CA LYS A 150 5.58 -15.87 -11.52
C LYS A 150 6.62 -14.75 -11.65
N THR A 151 7.90 -15.06 -11.54
CA THR A 151 9.00 -14.10 -11.66
C THR A 151 9.28 -13.79 -13.12
N ALA A 152 9.33 -14.81 -13.98
CA ALA A 152 9.44 -14.65 -15.42
C ALA A 152 8.21 -13.95 -16.02
N ALA A 153 7.00 -14.33 -15.57
CA ALA A 153 5.75 -13.70 -16.00
C ALA A 153 5.64 -12.23 -15.58
N ALA A 154 6.04 -11.90 -14.34
CA ALA A 154 6.12 -10.52 -13.86
C ALA A 154 7.09 -9.67 -14.71
N ARG A 155 8.26 -10.24 -15.03
CA ARG A 155 9.27 -9.60 -15.88
C ARG A 155 8.77 -9.39 -17.32
N TYR A 156 8.10 -10.39 -17.90
CA TYR A 156 7.51 -10.29 -19.24
C TYR A 156 6.40 -9.25 -19.33
N LEU A 157 5.58 -9.15 -18.27
CA LEU A 157 4.48 -8.18 -18.18
C LEU A 157 4.94 -6.78 -17.75
N GLY A 158 6.22 -6.60 -17.43
CA GLY A 158 6.75 -5.32 -16.92
C GLY A 158 6.13 -4.88 -15.60
N ILE A 159 5.61 -5.81 -14.77
CA ILE A 159 4.95 -5.51 -13.50
C ILE A 159 5.65 -6.22 -12.34
N SER A 160 5.60 -5.65 -11.14
CA SER A 160 6.18 -6.29 -9.95
C SER A 160 5.46 -7.61 -9.60
N ARG A 161 6.18 -8.56 -8.98
CA ARG A 161 5.61 -9.83 -8.49
C ARG A 161 4.39 -9.63 -7.57
N THR A 162 4.36 -8.56 -6.78
CA THR A 162 3.23 -8.19 -5.91
C THR A 162 2.03 -7.65 -6.69
N THR A 163 2.26 -6.93 -7.78
CA THR A 163 1.20 -6.47 -8.70
C THR A 163 0.61 -7.64 -9.47
N LEU A 164 1.47 -8.57 -9.93
CA LEU A 164 1.06 -9.83 -10.52
C LEU A 164 0.21 -10.66 -9.53
N TRP A 165 0.66 -10.80 -8.28
CA TRP A 165 -0.07 -11.51 -7.22
C TRP A 165 -1.43 -10.86 -6.89
N ARG A 166 -1.49 -9.54 -6.82
CA ARG A 166 -2.75 -8.81 -6.58
C ARG A 166 -3.74 -9.01 -7.73
N ARG A 167 -3.27 -8.95 -8.97
CA ARG A 167 -4.09 -9.18 -10.16
C ARG A 167 -4.56 -10.63 -10.28
N LEU A 168 -3.70 -11.60 -9.93
CA LEU A 168 -4.07 -13.02 -9.88
C LEU A 168 -5.14 -13.32 -8.82
N LYS A 169 -5.02 -12.70 -7.64
CA LYS A 169 -5.99 -12.90 -6.56
C LYS A 169 -7.33 -12.21 -6.84
N ALA A 170 -7.33 -11.11 -7.59
CA ALA A 170 -8.55 -10.47 -8.06
C ALA A 170 -9.27 -11.32 -9.13
N GLY A 171 -8.55 -11.85 -10.12
CA GLY A 171 -9.13 -12.69 -11.18
C GLY A 171 -9.63 -14.07 -10.71
N ALA A 172 -9.03 -14.65 -9.66
CA ALA A 172 -9.52 -15.89 -9.06
C ALA A 172 -10.89 -15.73 -8.36
N LYS A 173 -11.27 -14.50 -7.99
CA LYS A 173 -12.53 -14.21 -7.33
C LYS A 173 -13.69 -14.09 -8.32
N ASP A 174 -13.42 -13.65 -9.55
CA ASP A 174 -14.42 -13.55 -10.63
C ASP A 174 -14.78 -14.90 -11.28
N GLN A 175 -13.95 -15.95 -11.12
CA GLN A 175 -14.26 -17.31 -11.62
C GLN A 175 -15.09 -18.16 -10.65
N SER A 176 -15.39 -17.65 -9.45
CA SER A 176 -16.10 -18.41 -8.40
C SER A 176 -17.60 -18.09 -8.30
N ASP A 177 -18.08 -17.09 -9.03
CA ASP A 177 -19.46 -16.58 -9.01
C ASP A 177 -20.18 -16.73 -10.37
N ASN A 178 -19.81 -17.73 -11.17
CA ASN A 178 -20.54 -18.09 -12.39
C ASN A 178 -20.76 -19.60 -12.50
#